data_AF-A0A0P7A2E3-F1
#
_entry.id   AF-A0A0P7A2E3-F1
#
_cell.length_a   1.000
_cell.length_b   1.000
_cell.length_c   1.000
_cell.angle_alpha   90.00
_cell.angle_beta   90.00
_cell.angle_gamma   90.00
#
_symmetry.space_group_name_H-M   'P 1'
#
loop_
_entity.id
_entity.type
_entity.pdbx_description
1 polymer ?
#
loop_
_entity_poly.entity_id
_entity_poly.type
_entity_poly.pdbx_seq_one_letter_code
_entity_poly.pdbx_strand_id
1 'polypeptide(L)'
;MMSIRTLSFAISCLLYTGYALGQNSPDCRTAIPVCADAPITAVVDGSGDIDDFDPDVITQTGCLEKGSVASANIENNTAWFVFRAGTDGQIGFDIEALPVNPGGVVTAEWDFALYGPFDQTSGENFCTAIGTGTTEPIRCNYEVNDTNFTGIGVNPENSQVGAPNVTGSQNTYDEYINVRAGEIYYLLINNFNTNFDGDAETFELTFTGNSVNTNQNTALDCTLRDEFLGLDIIACEDDPDIILSAQNSPAGPDIVTITWSLDRDDDGTVDEVVAPSGTEYTVTSPNSGRYFVEIETSFGLITDDILITFFGVPTLLAGEDGIIIREDLTNANDPDQYAVEFEVDGDGEYEYAINGGDFQDDSVFLDVPPGINTVIINDKNGCGITEPIEFLVVGYPKFFTPNGDAFNNTWEVKGIEELTNAQVFIFDRYGKLLKQLDNINGWDGTYNGNQLPASDYWFRLDYDRTEQSVVVAKTVRNHFSLVR
;
A
#
# COMPACT_ATOMS: atom_id res chain seq x y z
N MET A 1 -3.60 -70.68 -50.90
CA MET A 1 -4.90 -69.95 -50.90
C MET A 1 -5.07 -69.39 -49.50
N MET A 2 -4.79 -68.09 -49.31
CA MET A 2 -5.80 -67.03 -49.06
C MET A 2 -6.64 -67.33 -47.80
N SER A 3 -6.71 -66.50 -46.76
CA SER A 3 -6.51 -65.05 -46.67
C SER A 3 -6.28 -64.65 -45.21
N ILE A 4 -5.31 -63.76 -44.99
CA ILE A 4 -5.18 -62.92 -43.79
C ILE A 4 -6.38 -61.95 -43.80
N ARG A 5 -7.07 -61.76 -42.66
CA ARG A 5 -7.89 -60.57 -42.41
C ARG A 5 -7.70 -60.11 -40.98
N THR A 6 -6.81 -59.13 -40.87
CA THR A 6 -6.58 -58.20 -39.79
C THR A 6 -7.87 -57.47 -39.44
N LEU A 7 -8.31 -57.52 -38.19
CA LEU A 7 -9.38 -56.68 -37.67
C LEU A 7 -8.70 -55.45 -37.03
N SER A 8 -8.59 -54.37 -37.79
CA SER A 8 -8.09 -53.09 -37.29
C SER A 8 -9.20 -52.42 -36.47
N PHE A 9 -9.01 -52.35 -35.16
CA PHE A 9 -9.74 -51.42 -34.30
C PHE A 9 -9.18 -50.01 -34.58
N ALA A 10 -9.96 -49.18 -35.27
CA ALA A 10 -9.68 -47.76 -35.38
C ALA A 10 -10.13 -47.10 -34.07
N ILE A 11 -9.19 -46.88 -33.16
CA ILE A 11 -9.36 -45.94 -32.06
C ILE A 11 -9.32 -44.55 -32.69
N SER A 12 -10.49 -43.97 -32.94
CA SER A 12 -10.61 -42.55 -33.21
C SER A 12 -10.41 -41.82 -31.89
N CYS A 13 -9.15 -41.53 -31.54
CA CYS A 13 -8.85 -40.48 -30.57
C CYS A 13 -9.36 -39.16 -31.16
N LEU A 14 -10.59 -38.77 -30.79
CA LEU A 14 -10.93 -37.35 -30.81
C LEU A 14 -10.01 -36.69 -29.77
N LEU A 15 -8.94 -36.06 -30.26
CA LEU A 15 -8.27 -34.98 -29.52
C LEU A 15 -9.32 -33.87 -29.40
N TYR A 16 -10.07 -33.88 -28.30
CA TYR A 16 -10.67 -32.66 -27.78
C TYR A 16 -9.50 -31.79 -27.32
N THR A 17 -8.98 -30.96 -28.21
CA THR A 17 -8.24 -29.77 -27.80
C THR A 17 -9.28 -28.85 -27.18
N GLY A 18 -9.50 -28.98 -25.87
CA GLY A 18 -10.09 -27.89 -25.12
C GLY A 18 -9.18 -26.70 -25.32
N TYR A 19 -9.70 -25.62 -25.90
CA TYR A 19 -9.06 -24.32 -25.81
C TYR A 19 -9.12 -23.97 -24.32
N ALA A 20 -8.01 -24.13 -23.61
CA ALA A 20 -7.84 -23.41 -22.36
C ALA A 20 -7.80 -21.94 -22.76
N LEU A 21 -8.78 -21.16 -22.32
CA LEU A 21 -8.68 -19.71 -22.43
C LEU A 21 -7.47 -19.28 -21.59
N GLY A 22 -6.64 -18.39 -22.14
CA GLY A 22 -5.52 -17.83 -21.37
C GLY A 22 -6.08 -17.12 -20.13
N GLN A 23 -5.43 -17.33 -18.98
CA GLN A 23 -5.77 -16.58 -17.77
C GLN A 23 -5.32 -15.13 -17.95
N ASN A 24 -6.14 -14.19 -17.50
CA ASN A 24 -5.79 -12.79 -17.39
C ASN A 24 -6.18 -12.28 -16.01
N SER A 25 -5.30 -11.49 -15.41
CA SER A 25 -5.57 -10.71 -14.21
C SER A 25 -5.24 -9.27 -14.57
N PRO A 26 -6.24 -8.37 -14.65
CA PRO A 26 -5.97 -6.98 -14.94
C PRO A 26 -5.50 -6.17 -13.73
N ASP A 27 -5.61 -6.70 -12.51
CA ASP A 27 -5.28 -5.99 -11.26
C ASP A 27 -3.97 -6.47 -10.64
N CYS A 28 -3.12 -5.55 -10.17
CA CYS A 28 -1.84 -5.88 -9.53
C CYS A 28 -1.99 -6.87 -8.37
N ARG A 29 -3.01 -6.69 -7.52
CA ARG A 29 -3.25 -7.54 -6.34
C ARG A 29 -3.54 -9.01 -6.66
N THR A 30 -3.98 -9.30 -7.89
CA THR A 30 -4.26 -10.67 -8.34
C THR A 30 -3.29 -11.13 -9.43
N ALA A 31 -2.14 -10.46 -9.57
CA ALA A 31 -1.12 -10.76 -10.57
C ALA A 31 -0.82 -12.26 -10.65
N ILE A 32 -0.83 -12.80 -11.86
CA ILE A 32 -0.71 -14.25 -12.08
C ILE A 32 0.73 -14.70 -11.82
N PRO A 33 0.97 -15.65 -10.90
CA PRO A 33 2.28 -16.24 -10.71
C PRO A 33 2.74 -17.02 -11.94
N VAL A 34 3.94 -16.72 -12.44
CA VAL A 34 4.49 -17.37 -13.65
C VAL A 34 5.86 -17.98 -13.45
N CYS A 35 6.15 -18.99 -14.29
CA CYS A 35 7.47 -19.62 -14.38
C CYS A 35 7.97 -19.61 -15.82
N ALA A 36 9.28 -19.84 -16.00
CA ALA A 36 9.92 -19.83 -17.32
C ALA A 36 9.81 -21.17 -18.06
N ASP A 37 9.20 -22.20 -17.46
CA ASP A 37 9.18 -23.59 -17.94
C ASP A 37 8.37 -23.81 -19.24
N ALA A 38 7.47 -22.88 -19.58
CA ALA A 38 6.73 -22.86 -20.84
C ALA A 38 6.35 -21.42 -21.22
N PRO A 39 6.02 -21.17 -22.51
CA PRO A 39 5.36 -19.93 -22.92
C PRO A 39 4.00 -19.78 -22.24
N ILE A 40 3.64 -18.53 -21.90
CA ILE A 40 2.37 -18.17 -21.26
C ILE A 40 1.51 -17.42 -22.27
N THR A 41 0.30 -17.92 -22.54
CA THR A 41 -0.66 -17.23 -23.41
C THR A 41 -1.72 -16.56 -22.57
N ALA A 42 -1.93 -15.27 -22.76
CA ALA A 42 -2.97 -14.50 -22.07
C ALA A 42 -3.92 -13.85 -23.09
N VAL A 43 -5.18 -13.70 -22.70
CA VAL A 43 -6.21 -12.99 -23.47
C VAL A 43 -6.66 -11.81 -22.62
N VAL A 44 -6.32 -10.60 -23.04
CA VAL A 44 -6.44 -9.39 -22.24
C VAL A 44 -7.65 -8.58 -22.68
N ASP A 45 -8.45 -8.17 -21.71
CA ASP A 45 -9.64 -7.34 -21.87
C ASP A 45 -9.92 -6.59 -20.56
N GLY A 46 -10.15 -5.28 -20.64
CA GLY A 46 -10.52 -4.45 -19.50
C GLY A 46 -9.37 -4.02 -18.57
N SER A 47 -9.72 -3.21 -17.56
CA SER A 47 -8.79 -2.60 -16.59
C SER A 47 -9.12 -3.03 -15.16
N GLY A 48 -9.58 -4.27 -14.98
CA GLY A 48 -9.79 -4.83 -13.64
C GLY A 48 -11.01 -4.30 -12.90
N ASP A 49 -11.11 -4.76 -11.65
CA ASP A 49 -12.11 -4.30 -10.68
C ASP A 49 -11.56 -3.17 -9.81
N ILE A 50 -10.24 -3.08 -9.68
CA ILE A 50 -9.48 -2.03 -8.99
C ILE A 50 -8.73 -1.20 -10.03
N ASP A 51 -8.77 0.11 -9.83
CA ASP A 51 -7.91 1.01 -10.58
C ASP A 51 -6.54 1.08 -9.89
N ASP A 52 -5.54 0.39 -10.43
CA ASP A 52 -4.22 0.25 -9.82
C ASP A 52 -3.47 1.59 -9.72
N PHE A 53 -3.83 2.57 -10.57
CA PHE A 53 -3.21 3.90 -10.60
C PHE A 53 -4.29 4.97 -10.55
N ASP A 54 -4.45 5.68 -9.44
CA ASP A 54 -5.46 6.75 -9.34
C ASP A 54 -5.29 7.76 -10.51
N PRO A 55 -6.26 7.88 -11.43
CA PRO A 55 -6.12 8.65 -12.65
C PRO A 55 -6.01 10.16 -12.40
N ASP A 56 -6.43 10.65 -11.23
CA ASP A 56 -6.36 12.06 -10.85
C ASP A 56 -5.05 12.40 -10.14
N VAL A 57 -4.33 11.40 -9.63
CA VAL A 57 -3.09 11.57 -8.86
C VAL A 57 -1.87 11.07 -9.66
N ILE A 58 -1.95 9.87 -10.23
CA ILE A 58 -0.86 9.19 -10.93
C ILE A 58 -1.14 9.20 -12.42
N THR A 59 -0.49 10.13 -13.13
CA THR A 59 -0.64 10.24 -14.60
C THR A 59 0.52 9.64 -15.38
N GLN A 60 1.52 9.08 -14.70
CA GLN A 60 2.68 8.42 -15.30
C GLN A 60 3.30 7.44 -14.31
N THR A 61 3.77 6.30 -14.80
CA THR A 61 4.61 5.34 -14.07
C THR A 61 5.75 4.89 -14.99
N GLY A 62 6.98 5.31 -14.69
CA GLY A 62 8.10 5.19 -15.61
C GLY A 62 7.81 5.84 -16.96
N CYS A 63 7.78 5.02 -18.01
CA CYS A 63 7.50 5.48 -19.36
C CYS A 63 6.05 5.27 -19.81
N LEU A 64 5.23 4.58 -19.01
CA LEU A 64 3.80 4.47 -19.28
C LEU A 64 3.11 5.75 -18.78
N GLU A 65 2.34 6.39 -19.66
CA GLU A 65 1.69 7.67 -19.38
C GLU A 65 0.18 7.56 -19.58
N LYS A 66 -0.58 8.32 -18.79
CA LYS A 66 -2.02 8.45 -18.96
C LYS A 66 -2.32 9.00 -20.35
N GLY A 67 -3.34 8.43 -20.97
CA GLY A 67 -3.79 8.79 -22.29
C GLY A 67 -4.14 10.25 -22.52
N SER A 68 -4.00 10.71 -23.77
CA SER A 68 -4.55 12.01 -24.21
C SER A 68 -6.09 12.04 -24.26
N VAL A 69 -6.76 10.89 -24.10
CA VAL A 69 -8.22 10.78 -24.04
C VAL A 69 -8.61 10.68 -22.56
N ALA A 70 -9.56 11.52 -22.11
CA ALA A 70 -9.93 11.66 -20.70
C ALA A 70 -10.41 10.35 -20.00
N SER A 71 -10.67 9.28 -20.74
CA SER A 71 -11.10 7.98 -20.24
C SER A 71 -10.02 6.90 -20.25
N ALA A 72 -8.83 7.17 -20.80
CA ALA A 72 -7.76 6.18 -20.90
C ALA A 72 -6.78 6.40 -19.74
N ASN A 73 -6.96 5.62 -18.67
CA ASN A 73 -5.99 5.58 -17.59
C ASN A 73 -4.68 4.90 -18.06
N ILE A 74 -3.65 4.91 -17.22
CA ILE A 74 -2.45 4.08 -17.44
C ILE A 74 -2.86 2.62 -17.59
N GLU A 75 -3.79 2.19 -16.74
CA GLU A 75 -4.40 0.86 -16.81
C GLU A 75 -5.48 0.81 -17.90
N ASN A 76 -5.13 0.26 -19.06
CA ASN A 76 -6.07 0.09 -20.17
C ASN A 76 -5.81 -1.24 -20.88
N ASN A 77 -6.67 -2.24 -20.65
CA ASN A 77 -6.49 -3.61 -21.18
C ASN A 77 -5.18 -4.19 -20.67
N THR A 78 -5.17 -4.43 -19.36
CA THR A 78 -3.98 -4.79 -18.60
C THR A 78 -3.95 -6.26 -18.24
N ALA A 79 -2.72 -6.74 -18.11
CA ALA A 79 -2.39 -8.04 -17.59
C ALA A 79 -1.22 -7.91 -16.62
N TRP A 80 -1.41 -8.38 -15.39
CA TRP A 80 -0.37 -8.45 -14.37
C TRP A 80 0.13 -9.87 -14.18
N PHE A 81 1.45 -9.99 -14.11
CA PHE A 81 2.15 -11.22 -13.77
C PHE A 81 3.15 -10.95 -12.67
N VAL A 82 3.38 -11.96 -11.85
CA VAL A 82 4.42 -11.94 -10.83
C VAL A 82 5.36 -13.12 -11.01
N PHE A 83 6.66 -12.88 -10.87
CA PHE A 83 7.66 -13.95 -10.88
C PHE A 83 8.72 -13.74 -9.81
N ARG A 84 9.24 -14.86 -9.31
CA ARG A 84 10.37 -14.89 -8.39
C ARG A 84 11.58 -15.47 -9.10
N ALA A 85 12.72 -14.79 -9.03
CA ALA A 85 13.97 -15.30 -9.57
C ALA A 85 14.39 -16.57 -8.81
N GLY A 86 14.54 -17.69 -9.51
CA GLY A 86 14.94 -18.98 -8.91
C GLY A 86 16.47 -19.12 -8.79
N THR A 87 17.22 -18.44 -9.66
CA THR A 87 18.69 -18.45 -9.67
C THR A 87 19.26 -17.10 -10.08
N ASP A 88 20.45 -16.77 -9.55
CA ASP A 88 21.19 -15.57 -9.93
C ASP A 88 21.51 -15.56 -11.43
N GLY A 89 21.43 -14.38 -12.05
CA GLY A 89 21.82 -14.22 -13.45
C GLY A 89 21.10 -13.08 -14.15
N GLN A 90 20.99 -13.20 -15.46
CA GLN A 90 20.21 -12.29 -16.30
C GLN A 90 18.90 -12.93 -16.70
N ILE A 91 17.82 -12.16 -16.51
CA ILE A 91 16.47 -12.49 -16.97
C ILE A 91 16.01 -11.40 -17.93
N GLY A 92 15.30 -11.83 -18.97
CA GLY A 92 14.52 -11.00 -19.86
C GLY A 92 13.25 -11.74 -20.25
N PHE A 93 12.47 -11.18 -21.17
CA PHE A 93 11.30 -11.83 -21.73
C PHE A 93 10.94 -11.23 -23.08
N ASP A 94 10.23 -12.02 -23.87
CA ASP A 94 9.59 -11.64 -25.13
C ASP A 94 8.08 -11.60 -24.90
N ILE A 95 7.43 -10.52 -25.30
CA ILE A 95 5.98 -10.41 -25.44
C ILE A 95 5.69 -10.40 -26.94
N GLU A 96 5.15 -11.50 -27.45
CA GLU A 96 4.73 -11.64 -28.85
C GLU A 96 3.26 -11.29 -29.00
N ALA A 97 2.95 -10.25 -29.76
CA ALA A 97 1.59 -9.93 -30.14
C ALA A 97 1.02 -10.99 -31.09
N LEU A 98 -0.11 -11.59 -30.71
CA LEU A 98 -0.79 -12.63 -31.49
C LEU A 98 -2.06 -12.08 -32.14
N PRO A 99 -2.44 -12.59 -33.33
CA PRO A 99 -3.70 -12.18 -33.95
C PRO A 99 -4.89 -12.80 -33.19
N VAL A 100 -5.93 -12.00 -32.95
CA VAL A 100 -7.19 -12.44 -32.29
C VAL A 100 -7.75 -13.74 -32.91
N ASN A 101 -7.64 -13.85 -34.24
CA ASN A 101 -7.95 -15.06 -34.98
C ASN A 101 -6.68 -15.68 -35.57
N PRO A 102 -6.45 -17.00 -35.46
CA PRO A 102 -5.28 -17.65 -36.04
C PRO A 102 -5.10 -17.33 -37.53
N GLY A 103 -3.95 -16.75 -37.89
CA GLY A 103 -3.62 -16.32 -39.25
C GLY A 103 -4.22 -14.97 -39.68
N GLY A 104 -4.84 -14.26 -38.74
CA GLY A 104 -5.31 -12.88 -38.91
C GLY A 104 -4.18 -11.85 -38.87
N VAL A 105 -4.56 -10.58 -38.89
CA VAL A 105 -3.65 -9.45 -38.71
C VAL A 105 -3.45 -9.25 -37.20
N VAL A 106 -2.20 -9.02 -36.79
CA VAL A 106 -1.89 -8.58 -35.43
C VAL A 106 -2.24 -7.10 -35.33
N THR A 107 -3.11 -6.77 -34.38
CA THR A 107 -3.58 -5.41 -34.11
C THR A 107 -3.06 -4.86 -32.80
N ALA A 108 -2.72 -5.74 -31.86
CA ALA A 108 -2.24 -5.38 -30.53
C ALA A 108 -0.86 -4.73 -30.58
N GLU A 109 -0.72 -3.68 -29.78
CA GLU A 109 0.53 -2.99 -29.49
C GLU A 109 0.71 -3.03 -27.98
N TRP A 110 1.56 -3.96 -27.52
CA TRP A 110 1.79 -4.15 -26.09
C TRP A 110 2.87 -3.20 -25.61
N ASP A 111 2.55 -2.50 -24.53
CA ASP A 111 3.48 -1.75 -23.70
C ASP A 111 3.73 -2.54 -22.42
N PHE A 112 4.84 -2.29 -21.74
CA PHE A 112 5.08 -2.94 -20.46
C PHE A 112 5.83 -2.06 -19.46
N ALA A 113 5.64 -2.37 -18.18
CA ALA A 113 6.42 -1.88 -17.06
C ALA A 113 6.75 -3.03 -16.10
N LEU A 114 8.00 -3.12 -15.69
CA LEU A 114 8.49 -4.13 -14.76
C LEU A 114 8.94 -3.46 -13.46
N TYR A 115 8.38 -3.88 -12.34
CA TYR A 115 8.63 -3.37 -11.01
C TYR A 115 9.38 -4.38 -10.14
N GLY A 116 10.12 -3.89 -9.16
CA GLY A 116 10.96 -4.67 -8.25
C GLY A 116 12.45 -4.30 -8.34
N PRO A 117 13.37 -5.06 -7.74
CA PRO A 117 13.09 -6.27 -6.97
C PRO A 117 12.36 -5.97 -5.65
N PHE A 118 11.38 -6.80 -5.33
CA PHE A 118 10.71 -6.83 -4.04
C PHE A 118 11.18 -8.00 -3.19
N ASP A 119 11.02 -7.88 -1.88
CA ASP A 119 11.30 -8.90 -0.88
C ASP A 119 10.00 -9.21 -0.11
N GLN A 120 9.38 -10.36 -0.38
CA GLN A 120 8.12 -10.76 0.28
C GLN A 120 8.22 -10.80 1.81
N THR A 121 9.42 -10.84 2.38
CA THR A 121 9.63 -10.82 3.83
C THR A 121 9.58 -9.42 4.44
N SER A 122 9.49 -8.36 3.63
CA SER A 122 9.41 -6.98 4.11
C SER A 122 8.07 -6.64 4.75
N GLY A 123 7.00 -7.36 4.38
CA GLY A 123 5.63 -7.05 4.78
C GLY A 123 5.07 -5.78 4.09
N GLU A 124 5.76 -5.24 3.09
CA GLU A 124 5.28 -4.08 2.33
C GLU A 124 4.16 -4.46 1.35
N ASN A 125 3.17 -3.58 1.21
CA ASN A 125 2.20 -3.69 0.12
C ASN A 125 2.81 -3.20 -1.21
N PHE A 126 3.34 -4.13 -2.00
CA PHE A 126 3.99 -3.79 -3.28
C PHE A 126 3.04 -3.14 -4.29
N CYS A 127 1.78 -3.58 -4.35
CA CYS A 127 0.81 -3.00 -5.28
C CYS A 127 0.45 -1.57 -4.90
N THR A 128 0.31 -1.25 -3.60
CA THR A 128 0.22 0.16 -3.17
C THR A 128 1.47 0.94 -3.52
N ALA A 129 2.66 0.36 -3.30
CA ALA A 129 3.91 1.07 -3.61
C ALA A 129 4.02 1.39 -5.12
N ILE A 130 3.59 0.47 -5.98
CA ILE A 130 3.49 0.68 -7.43
C ILE A 130 2.41 1.71 -7.75
N GLY A 131 1.19 1.51 -7.25
CA GLY A 131 0.00 2.31 -7.56
C GLY A 131 0.07 3.76 -7.07
N THR A 132 0.88 4.04 -6.03
CA THR A 132 1.15 5.40 -5.53
C THR A 132 2.35 6.07 -6.19
N GLY A 133 3.08 5.36 -7.07
CA GLY A 133 4.31 5.85 -7.70
C GLY A 133 5.51 5.96 -6.74
N THR A 134 5.41 5.41 -5.53
CA THR A 134 6.59 5.34 -4.62
C THR A 134 7.63 4.34 -5.16
N THR A 135 7.20 3.34 -5.93
CA THR A 135 8.05 2.45 -6.71
C THR A 135 7.91 2.71 -8.21
N GLU A 136 8.99 3.21 -8.81
CA GLU A 136 9.09 3.34 -10.27
C GLU A 136 9.53 2.01 -10.92
N PRO A 137 9.09 1.72 -12.16
CA PRO A 137 9.50 0.50 -12.84
C PRO A 137 11.00 0.55 -13.17
N ILE A 138 11.66 -0.59 -13.00
CA ILE A 138 13.08 -0.74 -13.34
C ILE A 138 13.31 -0.89 -14.84
N ARG A 139 12.30 -1.32 -15.58
CA ARG A 139 12.29 -1.46 -17.04
C ARG A 139 10.91 -1.14 -17.54
N CYS A 140 10.81 -0.47 -18.67
CA CYS A 140 9.52 -0.24 -19.30
C CYS A 140 9.73 0.07 -20.78
N ASN A 141 8.70 -0.16 -21.60
CA ASN A 141 8.73 0.23 -23.00
C ASN A 141 7.31 0.49 -23.51
N TYR A 142 7.18 1.49 -24.37
CA TYR A 142 5.94 1.81 -25.11
C TYR A 142 6.23 2.21 -26.58
N GLU A 143 7.43 1.90 -27.08
CA GLU A 143 7.81 2.26 -28.44
C GLU A 143 6.96 1.49 -29.45
N VAL A 144 6.59 2.19 -30.52
CA VAL A 144 5.79 1.60 -31.59
C VAL A 144 6.52 0.42 -32.21
N ASN A 145 5.85 -0.74 -32.21
CA ASN A 145 6.46 -1.98 -32.64
C ASN A 145 6.62 -2.05 -34.16
N ASP A 146 7.84 -2.33 -34.64
CA ASP A 146 8.14 -2.62 -36.06
C ASP A 146 8.19 -4.13 -36.37
N THR A 147 8.06 -4.96 -35.33
CA THR A 147 7.91 -6.41 -35.32
C THR A 147 6.70 -6.79 -34.46
N ASN A 148 6.40 -8.08 -34.28
CA ASN A 148 5.37 -8.47 -33.31
C ASN A 148 5.88 -8.51 -31.86
N PHE A 149 7.12 -8.09 -31.60
CA PHE A 149 7.82 -8.33 -30.34
C PHE A 149 8.21 -7.04 -29.62
N THR A 150 7.96 -7.04 -28.30
CA THR A 150 8.50 -6.09 -27.31
C THR A 150 9.03 -6.88 -26.12
N GLY A 151 9.87 -6.27 -25.28
CA GLY A 151 10.25 -6.91 -24.02
C GLY A 151 11.61 -6.50 -23.45
N ILE A 152 12.27 -7.44 -22.79
CA ILE A 152 13.57 -7.25 -22.14
C ILE A 152 14.58 -8.23 -22.73
N GLY A 153 15.71 -7.71 -23.21
CA GLY A 153 16.79 -8.53 -23.74
C GLY A 153 17.13 -8.23 -25.20
N VAL A 154 16.85 -9.18 -26.10
CA VAL A 154 17.18 -9.05 -27.53
C VAL A 154 16.00 -9.52 -28.36
N ASN A 155 15.52 -8.67 -29.26
CA ASN A 155 14.40 -8.98 -30.14
C ASN A 155 14.72 -10.23 -31.00
N PRO A 156 13.88 -11.28 -30.97
CA PRO A 156 14.16 -12.54 -31.64
C PRO A 156 14.00 -12.46 -33.17
N GLU A 157 13.24 -11.49 -33.67
CA GLU A 157 12.95 -11.32 -35.09
C GLU A 157 14.05 -10.51 -35.80
N ASN A 158 14.47 -9.38 -35.23
CA ASN A 158 15.38 -8.43 -35.86
C ASN A 158 16.77 -8.35 -35.19
N SER A 159 16.99 -9.07 -34.08
CA SER A 159 18.22 -9.03 -33.27
C SER A 159 18.58 -7.67 -32.67
N GLN A 160 17.61 -6.76 -32.54
CA GLN A 160 17.77 -5.49 -31.86
C GLN A 160 18.05 -5.74 -30.38
N VAL A 161 19.18 -5.21 -29.89
CA VAL A 161 19.56 -5.32 -28.49
C VAL A 161 18.81 -4.26 -27.71
N GLY A 162 18.20 -4.66 -26.60
CA GLY A 162 17.50 -3.74 -25.72
C GLY A 162 18.41 -2.64 -25.17
N ALA A 163 17.82 -1.48 -24.97
CA ALA A 163 18.48 -0.29 -24.45
C ALA A 163 17.49 0.49 -23.57
N PRO A 164 17.97 1.37 -22.67
CA PRO A 164 17.08 2.17 -21.83
C PRO A 164 16.05 2.90 -22.68
N ASN A 165 14.79 2.90 -22.23
CA ASN A 165 13.71 3.54 -22.96
C ASN A 165 14.03 5.02 -23.23
N VAL A 166 13.88 5.41 -24.49
CA VAL A 166 13.96 6.79 -24.95
C VAL A 166 12.86 6.99 -25.97
N THR A 167 11.92 7.89 -25.67
CA THR A 167 10.77 8.21 -26.53
C THR A 167 11.18 8.45 -27.98
N GLY A 168 10.58 7.69 -28.90
CA GLY A 168 10.80 7.77 -30.33
C GLY A 168 12.10 7.12 -30.81
N SER A 169 12.72 6.27 -29.98
CA SER A 169 13.92 5.51 -30.34
C SER A 169 13.64 4.37 -31.32
N GLN A 170 12.39 3.91 -31.43
CA GLN A 170 11.99 2.71 -32.18
C GLN A 170 12.70 1.44 -31.68
N ASN A 171 13.11 1.43 -30.40
CA ASN A 171 13.64 0.24 -29.76
C ASN A 171 12.58 -0.34 -28.82
N THR A 172 12.00 -1.46 -29.22
CA THR A 172 10.92 -2.14 -28.48
C THR A 172 11.45 -3.01 -27.34
N TYR A 173 12.78 -3.05 -27.15
CA TYR A 173 13.41 -3.82 -26.09
C TYR A 173 14.16 -2.93 -25.12
N ASP A 174 14.07 -3.28 -23.84
CA ASP A 174 14.92 -2.74 -22.76
C ASP A 174 16.03 -3.75 -22.38
N GLU A 175 17.04 -3.29 -21.65
CA GLU A 175 18.21 -4.10 -21.28
C GLU A 175 17.84 -5.24 -20.32
N TYR A 176 18.50 -6.40 -20.45
CA TYR A 176 18.40 -7.48 -19.45
C TYR A 176 18.52 -6.96 -18.01
N ILE A 177 17.73 -7.55 -17.11
CA ILE A 177 17.88 -7.29 -15.67
C ILE A 177 18.84 -8.30 -15.06
N ASN A 178 19.64 -7.86 -14.09
CA ASN A 178 20.41 -8.77 -13.25
C ASN A 178 19.61 -9.06 -12.00
N VAL A 179 19.36 -10.34 -11.75
CA VAL A 179 18.54 -10.82 -10.63
C VAL A 179 19.37 -11.64 -9.66
N ARG A 180 18.92 -11.69 -8.41
CA ARG A 180 19.36 -12.63 -7.38
C ARG A 180 18.23 -13.59 -7.04
N ALA A 181 18.58 -14.83 -6.70
CA ALA A 181 17.60 -15.80 -6.26
C ALA A 181 16.78 -15.26 -5.08
N GLY A 182 15.45 -15.37 -5.19
CA GLY A 182 14.48 -14.89 -4.21
C GLY A 182 13.86 -13.52 -4.52
N GLU A 183 14.45 -12.71 -5.40
CA GLU A 183 13.88 -11.41 -5.78
C GLU A 183 12.57 -11.59 -6.54
N ILE A 184 11.54 -10.81 -6.17
CA ILE A 184 10.21 -10.81 -6.80
C ILE A 184 10.04 -9.60 -7.71
N TYR A 185 9.34 -9.80 -8.83
CA TYR A 185 9.05 -8.77 -9.81
C TYR A 185 7.61 -8.84 -10.27
N TYR A 186 6.98 -7.67 -10.42
CA TYR A 186 5.66 -7.51 -11.00
C TYR A 186 5.79 -6.94 -12.41
N LEU A 187 5.16 -7.59 -13.38
CA LEU A 187 5.12 -7.21 -14.78
C LEU A 187 3.70 -6.76 -15.11
N LEU A 188 3.56 -5.46 -15.39
CA LEU A 188 2.39 -4.88 -16.02
C LEU A 188 2.58 -4.93 -17.54
N ILE A 189 1.66 -5.58 -18.24
CA ILE A 189 1.53 -5.51 -19.69
C ILE A 189 0.25 -4.72 -19.99
N ASN A 190 0.37 -3.70 -20.82
CA ASN A 190 -0.71 -2.77 -21.10
C ASN A 190 -0.96 -2.69 -22.60
N ASN A 191 -2.22 -2.61 -23.00
CA ASN A 191 -2.59 -2.36 -24.39
C ASN A 191 -3.37 -1.06 -24.50
N PHE A 192 -2.61 0.02 -24.54
CA PHE A 192 -3.16 1.36 -24.51
C PHE A 192 -4.04 1.68 -25.74
N ASN A 193 -3.62 1.19 -26.91
CA ASN A 193 -4.22 1.56 -28.19
C ASN A 193 -5.10 0.44 -28.72
N THR A 194 -6.13 0.05 -27.95
CA THR A 194 -7.09 -0.99 -28.36
C THR A 194 -7.36 -0.86 -29.85
N ASN A 195 -7.37 -2.00 -30.54
CA ASN A 195 -7.67 -2.19 -31.96
C ASN A 195 -8.90 -1.45 -32.56
N PHE A 196 -9.54 -0.56 -31.80
CA PHE A 196 -10.69 0.29 -32.12
C PHE A 196 -12.00 -0.49 -32.28
N ASP A 197 -12.01 -1.79 -31.99
CA ASP A 197 -13.20 -2.64 -32.00
C ASP A 197 -13.62 -3.14 -30.61
N GLY A 198 -12.73 -3.08 -29.63
CA GLY A 198 -13.02 -3.44 -28.23
C GLY A 198 -13.03 -4.94 -27.99
N ASP A 199 -12.46 -5.73 -28.91
CA ASP A 199 -12.25 -7.16 -28.72
C ASP A 199 -11.00 -7.42 -27.87
N ALA A 200 -11.05 -8.48 -27.06
CA ALA A 200 -9.90 -8.96 -26.30
C ALA A 200 -8.73 -9.34 -27.20
N GLU A 201 -7.52 -8.96 -26.82
CA GLU A 201 -6.30 -9.23 -27.60
C GLU A 201 -5.40 -10.24 -26.90
N THR A 202 -4.57 -10.95 -27.67
CA THR A 202 -3.78 -12.08 -27.17
C THR A 202 -2.29 -11.81 -27.34
N PHE A 203 -1.50 -12.24 -26.37
CA PHE A 203 -0.05 -12.31 -26.51
C PHE A 203 0.50 -13.65 -25.99
N GLU A 204 1.74 -13.94 -26.37
CA GLU A 204 2.55 -14.99 -25.76
C GLU A 204 3.75 -14.36 -25.03
N LEU A 205 3.94 -14.71 -23.76
CA LEU A 205 5.06 -14.29 -22.92
C LEU A 205 6.06 -15.45 -22.79
N THR A 206 7.32 -15.20 -23.15
CA THR A 206 8.41 -16.18 -23.04
C THR A 206 9.62 -15.58 -22.34
N PHE A 207 10.08 -16.19 -21.25
CA PHE A 207 11.26 -15.73 -20.54
C PHE A 207 12.57 -16.08 -21.28
N THR A 208 13.56 -15.18 -21.18
CA THR A 208 14.86 -15.27 -21.84
C THR A 208 16.01 -14.88 -20.90
N GLY A 209 17.25 -14.86 -21.39
CA GLY A 209 18.43 -14.46 -20.63
C GLY A 209 19.33 -15.62 -20.20
N ASN A 210 20.46 -15.31 -19.58
CA ASN A 210 21.49 -16.32 -19.29
C ASN A 210 21.05 -17.34 -18.20
N SER A 211 20.17 -16.92 -17.29
CA SER A 211 19.64 -17.78 -16.23
C SER A 211 18.72 -18.83 -16.86
N VAL A 212 17.78 -18.37 -17.71
CA VAL A 212 16.88 -19.23 -18.50
C VAL A 212 17.64 -20.17 -19.42
N ASN A 213 18.65 -19.67 -20.14
CA ASN A 213 19.49 -20.49 -21.03
C ASN A 213 20.29 -21.57 -20.29
N THR A 214 20.64 -21.31 -19.02
CA THR A 214 21.35 -22.28 -18.19
C THR A 214 20.42 -23.41 -17.77
N ASN A 215 19.25 -23.07 -17.22
CA ASN A 215 18.21 -24.03 -16.91
C ASN A 215 16.84 -23.34 -16.78
N GLN A 216 16.02 -23.49 -17.81
CA GLN A 216 14.71 -22.88 -17.91
C GLN A 216 13.78 -23.22 -16.72
N ASN A 217 13.86 -24.44 -16.19
CA ASN A 217 12.99 -24.90 -15.10
C ASN A 217 13.40 -24.37 -13.71
N THR A 218 14.55 -23.70 -13.59
CA THR A 218 15.03 -23.16 -12.31
C THR A 218 15.42 -21.69 -12.41
N ALA A 219 15.27 -21.07 -13.58
CA ALA A 219 15.55 -19.66 -13.77
C ALA A 219 14.56 -18.80 -12.99
N LEU A 220 13.29 -19.20 -13.01
CA LEU A 220 12.24 -18.73 -12.12
C LEU A 220 11.92 -19.82 -11.10
N ASP A 221 11.47 -19.40 -9.91
CA ASP A 221 11.02 -20.29 -8.85
C ASP A 221 9.60 -20.78 -9.16
N CYS A 222 9.48 -21.95 -9.80
CA CYS A 222 8.17 -22.47 -10.18
C CYS A 222 7.30 -22.88 -8.98
N THR A 223 7.81 -22.93 -7.74
CA THR A 223 6.93 -23.18 -6.57
C THR A 223 5.95 -22.04 -6.36
N LEU A 224 6.23 -20.85 -6.92
CA LEU A 224 5.28 -19.74 -6.94
C LEU A 224 3.98 -20.08 -7.69
N ARG A 225 4.01 -21.05 -8.64
CA ARG A 225 2.79 -21.56 -9.29
C ARG A 225 2.04 -22.58 -8.42
N ASP A 226 2.72 -23.17 -7.44
CA ASP A 226 2.06 -24.01 -6.45
C ASP A 226 1.22 -23.15 -5.47
N GLU A 227 1.53 -21.85 -5.36
CA GLU A 227 0.69 -20.77 -4.76
C GLU A 227 -0.35 -20.30 -5.80
N PHE A 228 -1.22 -21.20 -6.25
CA PHE A 228 -2.18 -20.95 -7.33
C PHE A 228 -3.36 -20.04 -6.93
N LEU A 229 -3.55 -19.76 -5.63
CA LEU A 229 -4.41 -18.71 -5.13
C LEU A 229 -3.78 -17.31 -5.28
N GLY A 230 -2.48 -17.23 -5.57
CA GLY A 230 -1.71 -16.00 -5.65
C GLY A 230 -0.84 -15.78 -4.41
N LEU A 231 -0.14 -14.63 -4.38
CA LEU A 231 0.60 -14.19 -3.20
C LEU A 231 -0.36 -13.59 -2.16
N ASP A 232 0.11 -13.50 -0.91
CA ASP A 232 -0.62 -12.79 0.15
C ASP A 232 -1.05 -11.39 -0.29
N ILE A 233 -2.31 -11.02 0.00
CA ILE A 233 -2.93 -9.78 -0.45
C ILE A 233 -3.09 -8.84 0.74
N ILE A 234 -2.63 -7.61 0.55
CA ILE A 234 -3.01 -6.47 1.37
C ILE A 234 -4.04 -5.66 0.59
N ALA A 235 -5.19 -5.39 1.21
CA ALA A 235 -6.30 -4.67 0.63
C ALA A 235 -6.85 -3.63 1.61
N CYS A 236 -7.71 -2.74 1.13
CA CYS A 236 -8.33 -1.71 1.93
C CYS A 236 -9.78 -2.05 2.27
N GLU A 237 -10.24 -1.63 3.44
CA GLU A 237 -11.66 -1.72 3.76
C GLU A 237 -12.48 -0.98 2.70
N ASP A 238 -13.56 -1.62 2.28
CA ASP A 238 -14.47 -1.23 1.19
C ASP A 238 -13.92 -1.44 -0.24
N ASP A 239 -12.74 -2.05 -0.40
CA ASP A 239 -12.26 -2.51 -1.70
C ASP A 239 -13.24 -3.51 -2.34
N PRO A 240 -13.25 -3.60 -3.69
CA PRO A 240 -13.98 -4.64 -4.41
C PRO A 240 -13.60 -6.05 -3.94
N ASP A 241 -14.58 -6.95 -3.98
CA ASP A 241 -14.43 -8.35 -3.59
C ASP A 241 -13.21 -9.01 -4.25
N ILE A 242 -12.50 -9.84 -3.49
CA ILE A 242 -11.38 -10.66 -3.98
C ILE A 242 -11.92 -12.04 -4.33
N ILE A 243 -11.73 -12.48 -5.57
CA ILE A 243 -12.19 -13.78 -6.05
C ILE A 243 -11.03 -14.77 -6.06
N LEU A 244 -11.07 -15.74 -5.14
CA LEU A 244 -10.15 -16.87 -5.12
C LEU A 244 -10.65 -17.97 -6.05
N SER A 245 -9.78 -18.55 -6.86
CA SER A 245 -10.16 -19.58 -7.82
C SER A 245 -9.31 -20.84 -7.72
N ALA A 246 -9.96 -21.97 -7.43
CA ALA A 246 -9.35 -23.29 -7.48
C ALA A 246 -9.04 -23.76 -8.92
N GLN A 247 -9.51 -23.04 -9.95
CA GLN A 247 -9.30 -23.43 -11.36
C GLN A 247 -7.88 -23.15 -11.81
N ASN A 248 -7.19 -22.27 -11.08
CA ASN A 248 -5.77 -21.97 -11.29
C ASN A 248 -4.87 -23.11 -10.79
N SER A 249 -5.42 -24.05 -10.02
CA SER A 249 -4.67 -25.17 -9.48
C SER A 249 -4.15 -26.13 -10.57
N PRO A 250 -3.07 -26.88 -10.29
CA PRO A 250 -2.55 -27.90 -11.20
C PRO A 250 -3.51 -29.10 -11.38
N ALA A 251 -4.65 -29.14 -10.68
CA ALA A 251 -5.66 -30.18 -10.85
C ALA A 251 -6.29 -30.16 -12.26
N GLY A 252 -6.39 -28.97 -12.87
CA GLY A 252 -7.06 -28.78 -14.16
C GLY A 252 -8.48 -29.40 -14.16
N PRO A 253 -8.83 -30.24 -15.15
CA PRO A 253 -10.16 -30.84 -15.22
C PRO A 253 -10.38 -32.00 -14.22
N ASP A 254 -9.39 -32.42 -13.43
CA ASP A 254 -9.47 -33.57 -12.51
C ASP A 254 -9.93 -33.19 -11.09
N ILE A 255 -10.64 -32.07 -10.94
CA ILE A 255 -11.22 -31.66 -9.67
C ILE A 255 -12.41 -32.58 -9.33
N VAL A 256 -12.33 -33.28 -8.19
CA VAL A 256 -13.40 -34.15 -7.66
C VAL A 256 -14.24 -33.41 -6.62
N THR A 257 -13.60 -32.83 -5.61
CA THR A 257 -14.23 -31.98 -4.59
C THR A 257 -13.29 -30.86 -4.17
N ILE A 258 -13.87 -29.75 -3.70
CA ILE A 258 -13.14 -28.59 -3.19
C ILE A 258 -13.69 -28.24 -1.82
N THR A 259 -12.83 -28.03 -0.85
CA THR A 259 -13.21 -27.48 0.46
C THR A 259 -12.42 -26.20 0.71
N TRP A 260 -13.13 -25.12 1.03
CA TRP A 260 -12.55 -23.86 1.47
C TRP A 260 -12.70 -23.72 2.97
N SER A 261 -11.64 -23.30 3.65
CA SER A 261 -11.64 -23.03 5.07
C SER A 261 -10.91 -21.74 5.41
N LEU A 262 -11.18 -21.21 6.60
CA LEU A 262 -10.65 -19.94 7.07
C LEU A 262 -10.05 -20.11 8.47
N ASP A 263 -8.84 -19.59 8.64
CA ASP A 263 -8.24 -19.20 9.92
C ASP A 263 -8.32 -17.67 10.01
N ARG A 264 -9.25 -17.17 10.81
CA ARG A 264 -9.62 -15.75 10.85
C ARG A 264 -8.57 -14.91 11.54
N ASP A 265 -7.91 -15.48 12.54
CA ASP A 265 -6.93 -14.78 13.38
C ASP A 265 -5.48 -15.03 12.92
N ASP A 266 -5.29 -15.79 11.84
CA ASP A 266 -3.99 -16.27 11.31
C ASP A 266 -3.11 -16.90 12.41
N ASP A 267 -3.74 -17.66 13.32
CA ASP A 267 -3.09 -18.24 14.50
C ASP A 267 -2.53 -19.66 14.27
N GLY A 268 -2.75 -20.19 13.07
CA GLY A 268 -2.42 -21.54 12.63
C GLY A 268 -3.55 -22.56 12.87
N THR A 269 -4.72 -22.12 13.32
CA THR A 269 -5.89 -22.96 13.59
C THR A 269 -7.05 -22.58 12.67
N VAL A 270 -7.48 -23.54 11.84
CA VAL A 270 -8.70 -23.36 11.04
C VAL A 270 -9.93 -23.23 11.94
N ASP A 271 -10.62 -22.10 11.83
CA ASP A 271 -11.83 -21.77 12.58
C ASP A 271 -13.09 -22.38 11.96
N GLU A 272 -13.22 -22.25 10.63
CA GLU A 272 -14.43 -22.63 9.93
C GLU A 272 -14.21 -23.12 8.49
N VAL A 273 -15.17 -23.92 8.00
CA VAL A 273 -15.29 -24.29 6.59
C VAL A 273 -16.28 -23.32 5.94
N VAL A 274 -15.77 -22.45 5.07
CA VAL A 274 -16.53 -21.34 4.47
C VAL A 274 -17.28 -21.75 3.20
N ALA A 275 -16.79 -22.76 2.45
CA ALA A 275 -17.51 -23.31 1.29
C ALA A 275 -17.09 -24.76 0.98
N PRO A 276 -18.01 -25.73 0.89
CA PRO A 276 -17.65 -27.15 0.77
C PRO A 276 -17.61 -27.71 -0.67
N SER A 277 -17.85 -26.91 -1.71
CA SER A 277 -17.82 -27.40 -3.11
C SER A 277 -17.71 -26.30 -4.19
N GLY A 278 -17.32 -25.08 -3.83
CA GLY A 278 -17.22 -23.96 -4.78
C GLY A 278 -15.90 -24.02 -5.54
N THR A 279 -15.96 -23.80 -6.86
CA THR A 279 -14.77 -23.61 -7.70
C THR A 279 -14.09 -22.27 -7.44
N GLU A 280 -14.88 -21.28 -7.03
CA GLU A 280 -14.45 -19.96 -6.62
C GLU A 280 -14.96 -19.68 -5.20
N TYR A 281 -14.25 -18.81 -4.51
CA TYR A 281 -14.65 -18.26 -3.22
C TYR A 281 -14.46 -16.75 -3.22
N THR A 282 -15.50 -16.01 -2.84
CA THR A 282 -15.50 -14.56 -2.80
C THR A 282 -15.20 -14.08 -1.39
N VAL A 283 -14.10 -13.36 -1.24
CA VAL A 283 -13.69 -12.70 0.00
C VAL A 283 -14.16 -11.26 -0.07
N THR A 284 -15.06 -10.87 0.82
CA THR A 284 -15.60 -9.50 0.88
C THR A 284 -14.90 -8.72 1.99
N SER A 285 -14.64 -7.44 1.78
CA SER A 285 -14.18 -6.55 2.85
C SER A 285 -15.15 -6.57 4.06
N PRO A 286 -14.65 -6.46 5.32
CA PRO A 286 -13.25 -6.43 5.74
C PRO A 286 -12.82 -7.79 6.33
N ASN A 287 -13.19 -8.90 5.68
CA ASN A 287 -12.93 -10.24 6.23
C ASN A 287 -11.46 -10.63 6.03
N SER A 288 -10.57 -10.14 6.89
CA SER A 288 -9.19 -10.59 6.96
C SER A 288 -9.09 -12.04 7.44
N GLY A 289 -8.00 -12.71 7.07
CA GLY A 289 -7.62 -14.04 7.55
C GLY A 289 -6.88 -14.85 6.50
N ARG A 290 -6.44 -16.05 6.90
CA ARG A 290 -5.80 -17.02 6.03
C ARG A 290 -6.85 -17.98 5.48
N TYR A 291 -7.03 -17.93 4.16
CA TYR A 291 -7.93 -18.79 3.43
C TYR A 291 -7.19 -20.00 2.90
N PHE A 292 -7.76 -21.19 3.09
CA PHE A 292 -7.21 -22.44 2.61
C PHE A 292 -8.15 -23.07 1.59
N VAL A 293 -7.58 -23.75 0.61
CA VAL A 293 -8.31 -24.61 -0.32
C VAL A 293 -7.73 -26.01 -0.31
N GLU A 294 -8.60 -27.01 -0.18
CA GLU A 294 -8.28 -28.43 -0.31
C GLU A 294 -9.04 -29.00 -1.52
N ILE A 295 -8.29 -29.46 -2.53
CA ILE A 295 -8.81 -30.00 -3.78
C ILE A 295 -8.52 -31.50 -3.82
N GLU A 296 -9.55 -32.33 -3.72
CA GLU A 296 -9.42 -33.76 -4.00
C GLU A 296 -9.44 -34.00 -5.51
N THR A 297 -8.46 -34.77 -5.99
CA THR A 297 -8.37 -35.24 -7.37
C THR A 297 -8.41 -36.77 -7.41
N SER A 298 -8.45 -37.35 -8.61
CA SER A 298 -8.33 -38.80 -8.74
C SER A 298 -6.94 -39.34 -8.38
N PHE A 299 -5.94 -38.45 -8.29
CA PHE A 299 -4.54 -38.77 -8.01
C PHE A 299 -4.07 -38.40 -6.60
N GLY A 300 -4.82 -37.59 -5.86
CA GLY A 300 -4.46 -37.16 -4.50
C GLY A 300 -5.07 -35.82 -4.10
N LEU A 301 -4.61 -35.30 -2.97
CA LEU A 301 -4.99 -33.99 -2.45
C LEU A 301 -4.01 -32.92 -2.95
N ILE A 302 -4.53 -31.80 -3.42
CA ILE A 302 -3.79 -30.57 -3.70
C ILE A 302 -4.30 -29.53 -2.70
N THR A 303 -3.41 -28.77 -2.11
CA THR A 303 -3.75 -27.74 -1.12
C THR A 303 -3.01 -26.47 -1.43
N ASP A 304 -3.62 -25.34 -1.08
CA ASP A 304 -2.99 -24.03 -1.13
C ASP A 304 -3.67 -23.10 -0.13
N ASP A 305 -3.01 -22.00 0.19
CA ASP A 305 -3.47 -20.99 1.12
C ASP A 305 -3.04 -19.58 0.71
N ILE A 306 -3.75 -18.59 1.22
CA ILE A 306 -3.47 -17.18 0.97
C ILE A 306 -3.88 -16.37 2.19
N LEU A 307 -3.00 -15.50 2.67
CA LEU A 307 -3.35 -14.50 3.67
C LEU A 307 -3.92 -13.27 2.98
N ILE A 308 -5.09 -12.82 3.43
CA ILE A 308 -5.70 -11.57 3.00
C ILE A 308 -5.86 -10.68 4.23
N THR A 309 -5.29 -9.50 4.19
CA THR A 309 -5.37 -8.50 5.27
C THR A 309 -6.00 -7.23 4.74
N PHE A 310 -7.18 -6.89 5.27
CA PHE A 310 -7.85 -5.60 5.02
C PHE A 310 -7.42 -4.58 6.06
N PHE A 311 -6.92 -3.42 5.61
CA PHE A 311 -6.66 -2.26 6.46
C PHE A 311 -7.71 -1.18 6.26
N GLY A 312 -8.18 -0.57 7.35
CA GLY A 312 -9.11 0.55 7.31
C GLY A 312 -8.41 1.89 7.41
N VAL A 313 -9.18 2.97 7.25
CA VAL A 313 -8.74 4.32 7.61
C VAL A 313 -8.34 4.30 9.10
N PRO A 314 -7.14 4.79 9.46
CA PRO A 314 -6.66 4.75 10.84
C PRO A 314 -7.65 5.43 11.80
N THR A 315 -7.87 4.84 12.96
CA THR A 315 -8.67 5.45 14.02
C THR A 315 -7.88 5.53 15.31
N LEU A 316 -8.01 6.59 16.09
CA LEU A 316 -7.34 6.67 17.39
C LEU A 316 -7.97 5.69 18.39
N LEU A 317 -7.13 5.10 19.26
CA LEU A 317 -7.57 4.18 20.29
C LEU A 317 -8.64 4.80 21.20
N ALA A 318 -9.83 4.20 21.23
CA ALA A 318 -10.99 4.69 21.98
C ALA A 318 -11.35 6.18 21.73
N GLY A 319 -11.06 6.72 20.53
CA GLY A 319 -11.32 8.12 20.17
C GLY A 319 -10.17 9.06 20.60
N GLU A 320 -10.47 10.28 21.05
CA GLU A 320 -9.44 11.24 21.51
C GLU A 320 -8.60 10.72 22.69
N ASP A 321 -9.02 9.63 23.35
CA ASP A 321 -8.25 8.95 24.39
C ASP A 321 -6.93 8.36 23.85
N GLY A 322 -6.79 8.16 22.53
CA GLY A 322 -5.55 7.77 21.86
C GLY A 322 -4.55 8.92 21.71
N ILE A 323 -4.89 10.15 22.13
CA ILE A 323 -3.96 11.28 22.17
C ILE A 323 -3.41 11.42 23.59
N ILE A 324 -2.16 10.98 23.77
CA ILE A 324 -1.49 10.98 25.06
C ILE A 324 -0.61 12.24 25.17
N ILE A 325 -1.10 13.22 25.94
CA ILE A 325 -0.28 14.37 26.33
C ILE A 325 0.66 13.95 27.46
N ARG A 326 1.88 13.53 27.11
CA ARG A 326 2.87 12.98 28.06
C ARG A 326 3.30 14.04 29.07
N GLU A 327 3.56 15.26 28.61
CA GLU A 327 4.00 16.36 29.45
C GLU A 327 3.40 17.71 29.02
N ASP A 328 2.20 18.02 29.50
CA ASP A 328 1.75 19.42 29.59
C ASP A 328 1.93 19.94 31.03
N LEU A 329 2.30 21.22 31.16
CA LEU A 329 2.27 21.98 32.41
C LEU A 329 3.16 21.53 33.60
N THR A 330 3.72 20.31 33.57
CA THR A 330 4.29 19.64 34.75
C THR A 330 5.81 19.61 34.81
N ASN A 331 6.53 19.77 33.68
CA ASN A 331 8.00 19.78 33.64
C ASN A 331 8.59 20.87 32.74
N ALA A 332 8.39 22.15 33.10
CA ALA A 332 8.98 23.26 32.35
C ALA A 332 10.52 23.36 32.38
N ASN A 333 11.25 22.37 32.92
CA ASN A 333 12.71 22.30 32.82
C ASN A 333 13.20 21.17 31.89
N ASP A 334 12.29 20.36 31.34
CA ASP A 334 12.63 19.37 30.32
C ASP A 334 12.96 20.07 28.98
N PRO A 335 13.97 19.62 28.21
CA PRO A 335 14.12 20.03 26.81
C PRO A 335 12.94 19.62 25.92
N ASP A 336 12.21 18.54 26.26
CA ASP A 336 11.20 17.91 25.39
C ASP A 336 9.76 18.31 25.81
N GLN A 337 9.54 19.60 26.05
CA GLN A 337 8.24 20.07 26.59
C GLN A 337 7.11 19.86 25.60
N TYR A 338 5.91 19.63 26.14
CA TYR A 338 4.70 19.46 25.35
C TYR A 338 4.77 18.25 24.42
N ALA A 339 5.42 17.18 24.88
CA ALA A 339 5.45 15.92 24.17
C ALA A 339 4.06 15.30 24.07
N VAL A 340 3.70 14.89 22.85
CA VAL A 340 2.42 14.25 22.52
C VAL A 340 2.70 12.93 21.81
N GLU A 341 1.97 11.89 22.17
CA GLU A 341 2.02 10.59 21.54
C GLU A 341 0.65 10.21 21.03
N PHE A 342 0.60 9.54 19.89
CA PHE A 342 -0.63 9.05 19.26
C PHE A 342 -0.67 7.53 19.28
N GLU A 343 -1.78 6.97 19.78
CA GLU A 343 -2.08 5.54 19.76
C GLU A 343 -3.26 5.28 18.83
N VAL A 344 -3.08 4.37 17.87
CA VAL A 344 -4.05 4.01 16.82
C VAL A 344 -4.66 2.65 17.14
N ASP A 345 -5.97 2.51 16.92
CA ASP A 345 -6.71 1.25 16.89
C ASP A 345 -6.70 0.72 15.46
N GLY A 346 -5.72 -0.15 15.18
CA GLY A 346 -5.50 -0.76 13.89
C GLY A 346 -4.19 -1.56 13.87
N ASP A 347 -4.08 -2.46 12.91
CA ASP A 347 -2.96 -3.39 12.70
C ASP A 347 -2.04 -2.97 11.54
N GLY A 348 -2.29 -1.79 10.94
CA GLY A 348 -1.49 -1.22 9.87
C GLY A 348 -0.21 -0.53 10.36
N GLU A 349 0.59 -0.11 9.40
CA GLU A 349 1.78 0.71 9.62
C GLU A 349 1.42 2.17 9.32
N TYR A 350 1.65 3.07 10.26
CA TYR A 350 1.15 4.45 10.19
C TYR A 350 2.27 5.48 10.18
N GLU A 351 2.00 6.61 9.54
CA GLU A 351 2.79 7.82 9.67
C GLU A 351 1.90 9.00 10.11
N TYR A 352 2.52 9.98 10.76
CA TYR A 352 1.83 11.04 11.48
C TYR A 352 2.32 12.42 11.02
N ALA A 353 1.41 13.38 10.89
CA ALA A 353 1.75 14.78 10.67
C ALA A 353 0.93 15.65 11.62
N ILE A 354 1.57 16.61 12.30
CA ILE A 354 0.86 17.61 13.12
C ILE A 354 0.87 18.98 12.44
N ASN A 355 -0.23 19.72 12.59
CA ASN A 355 -0.38 21.12 12.16
C ASN A 355 0.01 21.39 10.69
N GLY A 356 -0.20 20.42 9.80
CA GLY A 356 0.18 20.51 8.38
C GLY A 356 1.70 20.48 8.12
N GLY A 357 2.48 19.93 9.06
CA GLY A 357 3.89 19.61 8.85
C GLY A 357 4.09 18.36 7.98
N ASP A 358 5.34 17.95 7.84
CA ASP A 358 5.71 16.74 7.12
C ASP A 358 5.34 15.48 7.92
N PHE A 359 5.06 14.38 7.23
CA PHE A 359 4.82 13.07 7.85
C PHE A 359 6.11 12.48 8.44
N GLN A 360 5.97 11.76 9.55
CA GLN A 360 7.02 10.96 10.17
C GLN A 360 6.45 9.62 10.69
N ASP A 361 7.28 8.58 10.73
CA ASP A 361 6.91 7.27 11.27
C ASP A 361 6.75 7.28 12.81
N ASP A 362 7.45 8.18 13.51
CA ASP A 362 7.38 8.28 14.96
C ASP A 362 6.02 8.86 15.41
N SER A 363 5.28 8.11 16.23
CA SER A 363 4.02 8.58 16.83
C SER A 363 4.20 9.64 17.92
N VAL A 364 5.45 9.98 18.27
CA VAL A 364 5.80 10.94 19.32
C VAL A 364 6.28 12.25 18.71
N PHE A 365 5.63 13.35 19.09
CA PHE A 365 6.00 14.71 18.71
C PHE A 365 6.50 15.47 19.93
N LEU A 366 7.61 16.17 19.75
CA LEU A 366 8.23 17.02 20.77
C LEU A 366 7.98 18.49 20.42
N ASP A 367 8.09 19.38 21.42
CA ASP A 367 7.97 20.82 21.25
C ASP A 367 6.64 21.28 20.58
N VAL A 368 5.55 20.54 20.80
CA VAL A 368 4.24 20.87 20.23
C VAL A 368 3.77 22.23 20.77
N PRO A 369 3.37 23.18 19.91
CA PRO A 369 3.02 24.52 20.36
C PRO A 369 1.78 24.49 21.24
N PRO A 370 1.76 25.26 22.36
CA PRO A 370 0.55 25.42 23.15
C PRO A 370 -0.60 26.07 22.38
N GLY A 371 -1.80 25.51 22.50
CA GLY A 371 -3.01 25.86 21.77
C GLY A 371 -3.73 24.63 21.22
N ILE A 372 -4.74 24.86 20.40
CA ILE A 372 -5.33 23.82 19.55
C ILE A 372 -4.34 23.46 18.45
N ASN A 373 -4.07 22.17 18.34
CA ASN A 373 -3.25 21.55 17.32
C ASN A 373 -4.10 20.54 16.56
N THR A 374 -3.62 20.10 15.41
CA THR A 374 -4.22 18.99 14.66
C THR A 374 -3.20 17.89 14.42
N VAL A 375 -3.67 16.65 14.40
CA VAL A 375 -2.93 15.50 13.88
C VAL A 375 -3.67 14.92 12.68
N ILE A 376 -2.91 14.46 11.70
CA ILE A 376 -3.37 13.65 10.58
C ILE A 376 -2.55 12.35 10.63
N ILE A 377 -3.25 11.22 10.49
CA ILE A 377 -2.64 9.89 10.50
C ILE A 377 -2.89 9.27 9.13
N ASN A 378 -1.84 8.78 8.49
CA ASN A 378 -1.89 8.14 7.19
C ASN A 378 -1.51 6.67 7.33
N ASP A 379 -2.29 5.77 6.74
CA ASP A 379 -1.93 4.36 6.61
C ASP A 379 -0.95 4.18 5.44
N LYS A 380 0.20 3.59 5.72
CA LYS A 380 1.27 3.38 4.73
C LYS A 380 0.92 2.29 3.72
N ASN A 381 -0.09 1.46 4.00
CA ASN A 381 -0.66 0.55 3.01
C ASN A 381 -1.60 1.24 2.02
N GLY A 382 -1.83 2.55 2.16
CA GLY A 382 -2.61 3.35 1.22
C GLY A 382 -4.12 3.32 1.47
N CYS A 383 -4.58 2.72 2.58
CA CYS A 383 -6.01 2.55 2.86
C CYS A 383 -6.68 3.77 3.50
N GLY A 384 -5.98 4.89 3.48
CA GLY A 384 -6.54 6.21 3.70
C GLY A 384 -5.85 6.99 4.80
N ILE A 385 -6.38 8.20 4.97
CA ILE A 385 -5.83 9.25 5.82
C ILE A 385 -6.96 9.81 6.66
N THR A 386 -6.69 10.14 7.92
CA THR A 386 -7.70 10.76 8.77
C THR A 386 -8.00 12.19 8.32
N GLU A 387 -9.21 12.66 8.57
CA GLU A 387 -9.44 14.11 8.69
C GLU A 387 -8.57 14.69 9.83
N PRO A 388 -8.24 16.00 9.81
CA PRO A 388 -7.50 16.62 10.89
C PRO A 388 -8.21 16.46 12.23
N ILE A 389 -7.58 15.74 13.16
CA ILE A 389 -8.09 15.48 14.50
C ILE A 389 -7.53 16.56 15.44
N GLU A 390 -8.39 17.37 16.03
CA GLU A 390 -7.99 18.44 16.95
C GLU A 390 -7.56 17.88 18.30
N PHE A 391 -6.51 18.45 18.88
CA PHE A 391 -6.10 18.18 20.25
C PHE A 391 -5.53 19.43 20.93
N LEU A 392 -5.69 19.50 22.25
CA LEU A 392 -5.26 20.66 23.03
C LEU A 392 -3.95 20.40 23.78
N VAL A 393 -2.96 21.25 23.54
CA VAL A 393 -1.76 21.37 24.35
C VAL A 393 -1.85 22.64 25.19
N VAL A 394 -1.77 22.52 26.51
CA VAL A 394 -1.81 23.69 27.40
C VAL A 394 -0.39 24.00 27.89
N GLY A 395 0.01 25.27 27.77
CA GLY A 395 1.38 25.66 28.10
C GLY A 395 1.48 27.09 28.60
N TYR A 396 2.67 27.47 29.05
CA TYR A 396 2.92 28.83 29.54
C TYR A 396 4.37 29.23 29.27
N PRO A 397 4.65 30.53 29.04
CA PRO A 397 6.00 31.00 28.84
C PRO A 397 6.77 30.96 30.16
N LYS A 398 8.03 30.51 30.12
CA LYS A 398 8.91 30.48 31.30
C LYS A 398 9.32 31.87 31.77
N PHE A 399 9.25 32.86 30.89
CA PHE A 399 9.54 34.25 31.23
C PHE A 399 8.75 35.22 30.37
N PHE A 400 8.69 36.47 30.82
CA PHE A 400 8.17 37.59 30.03
C PHE A 400 8.94 38.88 30.38
N THR A 401 8.93 39.85 29.46
CA THR A 401 9.70 41.09 29.52
C THR A 401 8.77 42.30 29.36
N PRO A 402 8.08 42.75 30.41
CA PRO A 402 7.18 43.90 30.34
C PRO A 402 7.98 45.23 30.29
N ASN A 403 8.64 45.47 29.15
CA ASN A 403 9.49 46.63 28.85
C ASN A 403 8.83 47.63 27.89
N GLY A 404 7.64 47.32 27.36
CA GLY A 404 6.88 48.17 26.46
C GLY A 404 7.29 48.07 24.99
N ASP A 405 8.02 47.02 24.59
CA ASP A 405 8.23 46.69 23.18
C ASP A 405 7.02 45.93 22.59
N ALA A 406 7.18 45.23 21.46
CA ALA A 406 6.09 44.46 20.84
C ALA A 406 6.02 42.98 21.28
N PHE A 407 6.93 42.51 22.13
CA PHE A 407 7.15 41.09 22.39
C PHE A 407 7.13 40.78 23.90
N ASN A 408 6.48 39.68 24.29
CA ASN A 408 6.52 39.14 25.67
C ASN A 408 6.14 40.16 26.78
N ASN A 409 5.25 41.11 26.52
CA ASN A 409 4.86 42.13 27.51
C ASN A 409 3.89 41.62 28.58
N THR A 410 3.19 40.53 28.28
CA THR A 410 2.24 39.88 29.19
C THR A 410 2.61 38.42 29.36
N TRP A 411 2.40 37.93 30.57
CA TRP A 411 2.46 36.50 30.88
C TRP A 411 1.05 35.92 30.93
N GLU A 412 0.81 34.84 30.19
CA GLU A 412 -0.47 34.14 30.15
C GLU A 412 -0.26 32.64 29.95
N VAL A 413 -1.26 31.85 30.35
CA VAL A 413 -1.33 30.43 30.00
C VAL A 413 -2.00 30.35 28.62
N LYS A 414 -1.38 29.64 27.68
CA LYS A 414 -1.87 29.43 26.31
C LYS A 414 -2.71 28.15 26.23
N GLY A 415 -3.78 28.15 25.43
CA GLY A 415 -4.73 27.05 25.35
C GLY A 415 -5.68 26.96 26.55
N ILE A 416 -5.69 27.97 27.42
CA ILE A 416 -6.53 28.01 28.63
C ILE A 416 -8.00 28.29 28.29
N GLU A 417 -8.24 28.93 27.15
CA GLU A 417 -9.56 29.28 26.63
C GLU A 417 -10.43 28.07 26.34
N GLU A 418 -9.80 26.94 26.01
CA GLU A 418 -10.44 25.64 25.72
C GLU A 418 -10.68 24.81 26.99
N LEU A 419 -10.12 25.22 28.13
CA LEU A 419 -10.32 24.55 29.41
C LEU A 419 -11.59 25.02 30.10
N THR A 420 -12.30 24.07 30.72
CA THR A 420 -13.50 24.38 31.51
C THR A 420 -13.13 24.83 32.91
N ASN A 421 -13.84 25.84 33.45
CA ASN A 421 -13.63 26.39 34.80
C ASN A 421 -12.18 26.82 35.10
N ALA A 422 -11.42 27.19 34.07
CA ALA A 422 -10.01 27.53 34.21
C ALA A 422 -9.79 28.87 34.93
N GLN A 423 -8.88 28.87 35.91
CA GLN A 423 -8.55 30.04 36.70
C GLN A 423 -7.09 30.05 37.12
N VAL A 424 -6.40 31.16 36.86
CA VAL A 424 -4.98 31.32 37.18
C VAL A 424 -4.80 32.28 38.35
N PHE A 425 -3.94 31.89 39.29
CA PHE A 425 -3.57 32.68 40.45
C PHE A 425 -2.06 32.89 40.46
N ILE A 426 -1.60 34.14 40.55
CA ILE A 426 -0.17 34.50 40.55
C ILE A 426 0.24 34.98 41.94
N PHE A 427 1.40 34.50 42.41
CA PHE A 427 1.93 34.72 43.74
C PHE A 427 3.36 35.24 43.71
N ASP A 428 3.74 36.01 44.73
CA ASP A 428 5.14 36.32 45.00
C ASP A 428 5.86 35.14 45.70
N ARG A 429 7.17 35.29 45.90
CA ARG A 429 8.03 34.32 46.59
C ARG A 429 7.65 33.98 48.03
N TYR A 430 6.76 34.76 48.65
CA TYR A 430 6.27 34.54 50.00
C TYR A 430 4.85 33.93 50.00
N GLY A 431 4.29 33.63 48.83
CA GLY A 431 2.95 33.08 48.66
C GLY A 431 1.84 34.11 48.74
N LYS A 432 2.14 35.41 48.67
CA LYS A 432 1.10 36.45 48.62
C LYS A 432 0.45 36.45 47.25
N LEU A 433 -0.88 36.35 47.20
CA LEU A 433 -1.66 36.50 45.97
C LEU A 433 -1.50 37.91 45.41
N LEU A 434 -1.01 37.99 44.18
CA LEU A 434 -0.80 39.24 43.44
C LEU A 434 -1.92 39.48 42.43
N LYS A 435 -2.30 38.46 41.69
CA LYS A 435 -3.26 38.56 40.60
C LYS A 435 -4.07 37.28 40.48
N GLN A 436 -5.33 37.43 40.07
CA GLN A 436 -6.19 36.35 39.60
C GLN A 436 -6.54 36.70 38.16
N LEU A 437 -6.33 35.75 37.25
CA LEU A 437 -6.62 35.88 35.82
C LEU A 437 -7.72 34.88 35.45
N ASP A 438 -8.54 35.30 34.50
CA ASP A 438 -9.44 34.42 33.74
C ASP A 438 -8.70 33.86 32.51
N ASN A 439 -9.44 33.27 31.58
CA ASN A 439 -8.91 32.68 30.34
C ASN A 439 -8.70 33.70 29.21
N ILE A 440 -8.86 35.01 29.44
CA ILE A 440 -8.81 36.05 28.39
C ILE A 440 -7.69 37.06 28.63
N ASN A 441 -7.21 37.20 29.87
CA ASN A 441 -6.32 38.28 30.25
C ASN A 441 -4.96 37.78 30.76
N GLY A 442 -3.87 38.24 30.14
CA GLY A 442 -2.51 38.08 30.63
C GLY A 442 -2.15 39.07 31.76
N TRP A 443 -0.98 38.85 32.38
CA TRP A 443 -0.42 39.71 33.42
C TRP A 443 0.78 40.52 32.94
N ASP A 444 0.73 41.83 33.13
CA ASP A 444 1.75 42.80 32.72
C ASP A 444 2.88 43.02 33.75
N GLY A 445 2.90 42.23 34.83
CA GLY A 445 3.89 42.39 35.90
C GLY A 445 3.62 43.55 36.86
N THR A 446 2.37 44.05 36.94
CA THR A 446 1.98 45.09 37.89
C THR A 446 1.13 44.57 39.05
N TYR A 447 1.22 45.24 40.19
CA TYR A 447 0.36 45.03 41.37
C TYR A 447 -0.14 46.37 41.90
N ASN A 448 -1.46 46.56 41.95
CA ASN A 448 -2.11 47.82 42.31
C ASN A 448 -1.54 49.03 41.53
N GLY A 449 -1.29 48.86 40.23
CA GLY A 449 -0.76 49.88 39.33
C GLY A 449 0.75 50.13 39.45
N ASN A 450 1.46 49.43 40.33
CA ASN A 450 2.91 49.56 40.47
C ASN A 450 3.63 48.39 39.81
N GLN A 451 4.73 48.68 39.11
CA GLN A 451 5.62 47.69 38.53
C GLN A 451 6.29 46.83 39.62
N LEU A 452 6.18 45.50 39.50
CA LEU A 452 6.86 44.57 40.40
C LEU A 452 8.31 44.31 39.97
N PRO A 453 9.23 43.89 40.87
CA PRO A 453 10.64 43.68 40.53
C PRO A 453 10.85 42.49 39.57
N ALA A 454 11.97 42.50 38.84
CA ALA A 454 12.46 41.32 38.11
C ALA A 454 12.81 40.22 39.13
N SER A 455 12.09 39.10 39.03
CA SER A 455 12.19 37.96 39.95
C SER A 455 11.41 36.77 39.40
N ASP A 456 11.48 35.65 40.10
CA ASP A 456 10.58 34.54 39.87
C ASP A 456 9.25 34.77 40.60
N TYR A 457 8.19 34.32 39.93
CA TYR A 457 6.81 34.34 40.41
C TYR A 457 6.22 32.94 40.24
N TRP A 458 5.27 32.61 41.09
CA TRP A 458 4.61 31.30 41.08
C TRP A 458 3.19 31.46 40.60
N PHE A 459 2.68 30.46 39.88
CA PHE A 459 1.27 30.40 39.55
C PHE A 459 0.64 29.09 40.00
N ARG A 460 -0.66 29.14 40.22
CA ARG A 460 -1.54 27.99 40.32
C ARG A 460 -2.61 28.12 39.24
N LEU A 461 -2.80 27.06 38.45
CA LEU A 461 -3.90 26.93 37.51
C LEU A 461 -4.85 25.86 38.03
N ASP A 462 -6.11 26.22 38.26
CA ASP A 462 -7.19 25.29 38.60
C ASP A 462 -8.11 25.20 37.37
N TYR A 463 -8.47 23.99 36.92
CA TYR A 463 -9.29 23.75 35.72
C TYR A 463 -9.94 22.37 35.76
N ASP A 464 -10.96 22.15 34.94
CA ASP A 464 -11.56 20.84 34.69
C ASP A 464 -11.14 20.33 33.31
N ARG A 465 -10.79 19.04 33.21
CA ARG A 465 -10.46 18.35 31.96
C ARG A 465 -11.24 17.04 31.87
N THR A 466 -11.74 16.71 30.69
CA THR A 466 -12.31 15.38 30.43
C THR A 466 -11.16 14.40 30.20
N GLU A 467 -11.14 13.30 30.95
CA GLU A 467 -10.23 12.17 30.77
C GLU A 467 -11.10 10.91 30.75
N GLN A 468 -11.00 10.07 29.71
CA GLN A 468 -11.80 8.84 29.59
C GLN A 468 -13.31 9.07 29.79
N SER A 469 -13.85 10.11 29.16
CA SER A 469 -15.25 10.54 29.28
C SER A 469 -15.70 10.97 30.70
N VAL A 470 -14.76 11.22 31.62
CA VAL A 470 -15.04 11.71 32.98
C VAL A 470 -14.41 13.08 33.18
N VAL A 471 -15.18 14.04 33.68
CA VAL A 471 -14.66 15.37 34.03
C VAL A 471 -13.90 15.29 35.36
N VAL A 472 -12.61 15.62 35.31
CA VAL A 472 -11.70 15.62 36.45
C VAL A 472 -11.20 17.03 36.74
N ALA A 473 -11.32 17.47 37.99
CA ALA A 473 -10.72 18.72 38.44
C ALA A 473 -9.20 18.55 38.62
N LYS A 474 -8.43 19.45 38.02
CA LYS A 474 -6.97 19.46 38.01
C LYS A 474 -6.45 20.75 38.62
N THR A 475 -5.29 20.65 39.26
CA THR A 475 -4.53 21.79 39.79
C THR A 475 -3.08 21.65 39.39
N VAL A 476 -2.56 22.63 38.67
CA VAL A 476 -1.14 22.78 38.31
C VAL A 476 -0.52 23.87 39.16
N ARG A 477 0.73 23.68 39.57
CA ARG A 477 1.53 24.70 40.25
C ARG A 477 2.92 24.74 39.63
N ASN A 478 3.33 25.91 39.16
CA ASN A 478 4.66 26.10 38.61
C ASN A 478 5.15 27.54 38.77
N HIS A 479 6.27 27.89 38.15
CA HIS A 479 6.86 29.23 38.23
C HIS A 479 7.29 29.77 36.87
N PHE A 480 7.47 31.08 36.80
CA PHE A 480 7.99 31.81 35.64
C PHE A 480 8.78 33.03 36.11
N SER A 481 9.60 33.60 35.24
CA SER A 481 10.45 34.75 35.55
C SER A 481 9.92 36.04 34.90
N LEU A 482 9.82 37.11 35.67
CA LEU A 482 9.70 38.47 35.14
C LEU A 482 11.11 39.02 34.92
N VAL A 483 11.44 39.37 33.68
CA VAL A 483 12.74 39.93 33.31
C VAL A 483 12.56 41.40 32.89
N ARG A 484 13.56 42.26 33.16
CA ARG A 484 13.55 43.67 32.74
C ARG A 484 14.91 44.13 32.26
#